data_AF-A0A9P1DFI0-F1
#
_entry.id   AF-A0A9P1DFI0-F1
#
_cell.length_a   1.000
_cell.length_b   1.000
_cell.length_c   1.000
_cell.angle_alpha   90.00
_cell.angle_beta   90.00
_cell.angle_gamma   90.00
#
_symmetry.space_group_name_H-M   'P 1'
#
loop_
_entity.id
_entity.type
_entity.pdbx_description
1 polymer ?
#
loop_
_entity_poly.entity_id
_entity_poly.type
_entity_poly.pdbx_seq_one_letter_code
_entity_poly.pdbx_strand_id
1 'polypeptide(L)'
;LSTGFVRKSQRQDDGSCTLSRQERDSRCRVVSGPGDPRLQEEKFKEAVAIVANNDARSQINKDRARWFSKVSGSPLRWARAVDKASSQVLQVEACDKETRKRWLTYHDKDTNGLPGMLPLAVGMRVALTHKVDESPEKRLLKHSVGRVHSWVWEDGAPHPSVIYLKFEGATWKLDGIDEPGVYPVKPKKLTWYLDNKRQKKVLKVERSQLPLTPAYAMTAHSSQGKTLRAVLLDLSVDKRVDTTFGAVAASRVASRHDCLILRPFEHWLFERGVSEGPQLLLQQLRGEQVDWMAYKEGLAPWSTCRRCLQVKTLDGYEHEQWEHVRANKPAMCMQCKHGDTGPKTRKLEKDAKRIACSMCQINKIEDAFPRAQLKQKDKEKCLSCCQAIRRLQCCGCQTTKGIEHFEPAMVTLPAAGVACKECQEEVKAQVAKKLRKNWFKCRGCGEVFPAAASSNEASPQHCLNCASRGTRQKDEQTCRGCKRRFHEKQEKGRKRSRRCPDCRRK
;
A
#
# COMPACT_ATOMS: atom_id res chain seq x y z
N LEU A 1 17.77 8.81 -9.89
CA LEU A 1 16.44 9.46 -9.91
C LEU A 1 16.03 10.04 -8.55
N SER A 2 16.47 9.48 -7.41
CA SER A 2 16.26 10.03 -6.05
C SER A 2 16.84 11.43 -5.85
N THR A 3 17.78 11.87 -6.68
CA THR A 3 18.39 13.21 -6.61
C THR A 3 17.79 14.23 -7.58
N GLY A 4 16.82 13.87 -8.43
CA GLY A 4 16.50 14.64 -9.65
C GLY A 4 15.32 15.61 -9.60
N PHE A 5 14.47 15.59 -8.55
CA PHE A 5 13.21 16.35 -8.52
C PHE A 5 13.18 17.26 -7.29
N VAL A 6 13.12 18.58 -7.50
CA VAL A 6 13.04 19.58 -6.41
C VAL A 6 11.68 20.27 -6.42
N ARG A 7 11.17 20.58 -5.22
CA ARG A 7 9.85 21.12 -4.89
C ARG A 7 9.63 22.55 -5.38
N LYS A 8 8.34 22.92 -5.54
CA LYS A 8 7.89 24.32 -5.55
C LYS A 8 7.71 24.90 -4.13
N SER A 9 7.56 24.05 -3.10
CA SER A 9 7.38 24.47 -1.69
C SER A 9 8.68 24.63 -0.88
N GLN A 10 9.86 24.35 -1.46
CA GLN A 10 11.18 24.71 -0.89
C GLN A 10 11.66 26.05 -1.45
N ARG A 11 10.79 27.07 -1.39
CA ARG A 11 11.25 28.47 -1.35
C ARG A 11 11.61 28.89 0.08
N GLN A 12 11.38 28.04 1.08
CA GLN A 12 12.01 28.19 2.39
C GLN A 12 13.37 27.54 2.31
N ASP A 13 14.41 28.36 2.45
CA ASP A 13 15.80 27.95 2.68
C ASP A 13 15.85 27.05 3.92
N ASP A 14 15.72 25.73 3.74
CA ASP A 14 16.42 24.81 4.62
C ASP A 14 17.88 24.84 4.18
N GLY A 15 18.74 25.48 4.96
CA GLY A 15 20.17 25.75 4.66
C GLY A 15 21.07 24.52 4.47
N SER A 16 20.54 23.40 3.98
CA SER A 16 21.22 22.15 3.67
C SER A 16 21.33 21.87 2.16
N CYS A 17 20.67 22.66 1.28
CA CYS A 17 20.73 22.45 -0.17
C CYS A 17 21.89 23.24 -0.81
N THR A 18 22.96 22.56 -1.20
CA THR A 18 24.15 23.14 -1.87
C THR A 18 23.94 23.47 -3.36
N LEU A 19 22.74 23.27 -3.91
CA LEU A 19 22.47 23.47 -5.34
C LEU A 19 22.24 24.94 -5.69
N SER A 20 22.75 25.35 -6.86
CA SER A 20 22.47 26.67 -7.41
C SER A 20 20.97 26.89 -7.63
N ARG A 21 20.53 28.16 -7.62
CA ARG A 21 19.13 28.52 -7.90
C ARG A 21 18.69 28.02 -9.27
N GLN A 22 19.55 28.18 -10.28
CA GLN A 22 19.31 27.70 -11.64
C GLN A 22 19.10 26.18 -11.67
N GLU A 23 19.89 25.43 -10.89
CA GLU A 23 19.75 23.98 -10.82
C GLU A 23 18.47 23.56 -10.10
N ARG A 24 18.09 24.24 -9.00
CA ARG A 24 16.80 24.04 -8.31
C ARG A 24 15.62 24.27 -9.26
N ASP A 25 15.63 25.37 -10.00
CA ASP A 25 14.59 25.70 -10.98
C ASP A 25 14.54 24.65 -12.11
N SER A 26 15.69 24.16 -12.58
CA SER A 26 15.76 23.12 -13.60
C SER A 26 15.18 21.77 -13.14
N ARG A 27 15.33 21.45 -11.85
CA ARG A 27 14.82 20.23 -11.20
C ARG A 27 13.34 20.34 -10.81
N CYS A 28 12.76 21.55 -10.85
CA CYS A 28 11.33 21.74 -10.62
C CYS A 28 10.52 21.35 -11.86
N ARG A 29 10.08 20.09 -11.89
CA ARG A 29 9.23 19.55 -12.96
C ARG A 29 7.74 19.69 -12.70
N VAL A 30 7.34 20.21 -11.53
CA VAL A 30 5.94 20.49 -11.23
C VAL A 30 5.45 21.64 -12.10
N VAL A 31 4.31 21.46 -12.76
CA VAL A 31 3.69 22.49 -13.59
C VAL A 31 3.16 23.64 -12.73
N SER A 32 3.24 24.86 -13.24
CA SER A 32 2.75 26.05 -12.54
C SER A 32 1.23 26.17 -12.55
N GLY A 33 0.58 25.57 -13.54
CA GLY A 33 -0.87 25.54 -13.74
C GLY A 33 -1.19 25.19 -15.21
N PRO A 34 -2.46 25.35 -15.65
CA PRO A 34 -2.88 25.06 -17.03
C PRO A 34 -2.16 25.90 -18.10
N GLY A 35 -1.71 27.11 -17.74
CA GLY A 35 -0.96 28.02 -18.62
C GLY A 35 0.56 27.84 -18.58
N ASP A 36 1.08 26.76 -17.99
CA ASP A 36 2.52 26.51 -17.99
C ASP A 36 3.03 26.38 -19.44
N PRO A 37 4.00 27.21 -19.88
CA PRO A 37 4.44 27.22 -21.27
C PRO A 37 5.03 25.88 -21.72
N ARG A 38 5.56 25.09 -20.77
CA ARG A 38 6.11 23.76 -21.07
C ARG A 38 5.05 22.78 -21.57
N LEU A 39 3.78 22.98 -21.21
CA LEU A 39 2.67 22.17 -21.71
C LEU A 39 2.38 22.42 -23.20
N GLN A 40 2.81 23.58 -23.74
CA GLN A 40 2.64 23.94 -25.14
C GLN A 40 3.77 23.39 -26.03
N GLU A 41 4.86 22.90 -25.45
CA GLU A 41 5.93 22.26 -26.22
C GLU A 41 5.38 21.02 -26.97
N GLU A 42 5.80 20.83 -28.22
CA GLU A 42 5.31 19.76 -29.11
C GLU A 42 5.34 18.37 -28.46
N LYS A 43 6.41 18.07 -27.71
CA LYS A 43 6.56 16.77 -27.04
C LYS A 43 5.49 16.53 -25.97
N PHE A 44 4.93 17.57 -25.36
CA PHE A 44 3.91 17.46 -24.32
C PHE A 44 2.47 17.55 -24.84
N LYS A 45 2.24 18.08 -26.05
CA LYS A 45 0.89 18.15 -26.66
C LYS A 45 0.20 16.80 -26.75
N GLU A 46 0.95 15.76 -27.10
CA GLU A 46 0.48 14.37 -27.19
C GLU A 46 1.10 13.46 -26.11
N ALA A 47 1.73 14.01 -25.08
CA ALA A 47 2.29 13.22 -24.00
C ALA A 47 1.20 12.44 -23.25
N VAL A 48 1.56 11.21 -22.87
CA VAL A 48 0.69 10.36 -22.06
C VAL A 48 0.74 10.80 -20.60
N ALA A 49 -0.43 10.86 -19.97
CA ALA A 49 -0.55 10.98 -18.53
C ALA A 49 -0.39 9.60 -17.85
N ILE A 50 0.54 9.49 -16.90
CA ILE A 50 0.69 8.31 -16.05
C ILE A 50 0.04 8.61 -14.71
N VAL A 51 -0.95 7.79 -14.35
CA VAL A 51 -1.76 7.92 -13.13
C VAL A 51 -1.82 6.62 -12.34
N ALA A 52 -2.17 6.71 -11.05
CA ALA A 52 -2.18 5.55 -10.17
C ALA A 52 -3.40 4.65 -10.29
N ASN A 53 -4.57 5.21 -10.63
CA ASN A 53 -5.85 4.48 -10.61
C ASN A 53 -6.52 4.46 -12.00
N ASN A 54 -7.37 3.44 -12.22
CA ASN A 54 -8.05 3.26 -13.51
C ASN A 54 -9.18 4.26 -13.72
N ASP A 55 -9.81 4.76 -12.65
CA ASP A 55 -10.85 5.79 -12.70
C ASP A 55 -10.33 7.09 -13.30
N ALA A 56 -9.22 7.62 -12.75
CA ALA A 56 -8.58 8.83 -13.27
C ALA A 56 -8.09 8.61 -14.71
N ARG A 57 -7.48 7.46 -15.00
CA ARG A 57 -7.07 7.12 -16.38
C ARG A 57 -8.27 7.19 -17.33
N SER A 58 -9.37 6.53 -16.99
CA SER A 58 -10.56 6.48 -17.83
C SER A 58 -11.22 7.86 -17.97
N GLN A 59 -11.24 8.67 -16.91
CA GLN A 59 -11.78 10.03 -16.96
C GLN A 59 -10.91 10.99 -17.80
N ILE A 60 -9.59 11.01 -17.56
CA ILE A 60 -8.64 11.81 -18.34
C ILE A 60 -8.74 11.46 -19.83
N ASN A 61 -8.82 10.18 -20.16
CA ASN A 61 -8.99 9.73 -21.54
C ASN A 61 -10.28 10.27 -22.18
N LYS A 62 -11.40 10.30 -21.45
CA LYS A 62 -12.66 10.88 -21.94
C LYS A 62 -12.55 12.40 -22.12
N ASP A 63 -11.94 13.10 -21.18
CA ASP A 63 -11.78 14.56 -21.23
C ASP A 63 -10.82 14.98 -22.35
N ARG A 64 -9.73 14.24 -22.54
CA ARG A 64 -8.80 14.45 -23.65
C ARG A 64 -9.41 14.12 -25.01
N ALA A 65 -10.31 13.13 -25.10
CA ALA A 65 -11.07 12.89 -26.32
C ALA A 65 -12.00 14.06 -26.67
N ARG A 66 -12.69 14.64 -25.67
CA ARG A 66 -13.50 15.87 -25.86
C ARG A 66 -12.64 17.04 -26.29
N TRP A 67 -11.50 17.23 -25.64
CA TRP A 67 -10.56 18.30 -25.99
C TRP A 67 -10.01 18.12 -27.41
N PHE A 68 -9.62 16.90 -27.79
CA PHE A 68 -9.17 16.59 -29.15
C PHE A 68 -10.21 16.98 -30.19
N SER A 69 -11.48 16.57 -30.01
CA SER A 69 -12.57 16.92 -30.92
C SER A 69 -12.75 18.43 -31.09
N LYS A 70 -12.66 19.19 -29.99
CA LYS A 70 -12.74 20.66 -30.03
C LYS A 70 -11.60 21.30 -30.81
N VAL A 71 -10.38 20.78 -30.66
CA VAL A 71 -9.18 21.37 -31.28
C VAL A 71 -9.01 20.95 -32.73
N SER A 72 -9.33 19.70 -33.08
CA SER A 72 -9.20 19.19 -34.45
C SER A 72 -10.40 19.49 -35.34
N GLY A 73 -11.52 19.92 -34.76
CA GLY A 73 -12.80 20.04 -35.47
C GLY A 73 -13.45 18.70 -35.83
N SER A 74 -12.80 17.56 -35.55
CA SER A 74 -13.38 16.24 -35.82
C SER A 74 -14.56 15.98 -34.88
N PRO A 75 -15.74 15.60 -35.39
CA PRO A 75 -16.89 15.27 -34.55
C PRO A 75 -16.60 14.11 -33.60
N LEU A 76 -16.94 14.28 -32.32
CA LEU A 76 -16.86 13.23 -31.30
C LEU A 76 -18.16 12.41 -31.28
N ARG A 77 -18.04 11.11 -31.54
CA ARG A 77 -19.14 10.14 -31.37
C ARG A 77 -18.87 9.24 -30.17
N TRP A 78 -19.92 8.78 -29.51
CA TRP A 78 -19.83 7.91 -28.33
C TRP A 78 -20.36 6.51 -28.63
N ALA A 79 -19.46 5.54 -28.72
CA ALA A 79 -19.82 4.13 -28.86
C ALA A 79 -20.25 3.59 -27.48
N ARG A 80 -21.49 3.12 -27.39
CA ARG A 80 -22.09 2.53 -26.21
C ARG A 80 -21.95 1.01 -26.26
N ALA A 81 -21.51 0.40 -25.17
CA ALA A 81 -21.44 -1.05 -25.07
C ALA A 81 -22.83 -1.68 -24.98
N VAL A 82 -22.96 -2.93 -25.43
CA VAL A 82 -24.18 -3.73 -25.26
C VAL A 82 -23.93 -4.82 -24.23
N ASP A 83 -24.66 -4.78 -23.13
CA ASP A 83 -24.55 -5.75 -22.02
C ASP A 83 -25.72 -6.73 -22.03
N LYS A 84 -25.42 -8.04 -21.92
CA LYS A 84 -26.38 -9.13 -21.77
C LYS A 84 -26.15 -9.84 -20.43
N ALA A 85 -27.12 -9.73 -19.54
CA ALA A 85 -27.09 -10.34 -18.20
C ALA A 85 -27.44 -11.83 -18.27
N SER A 86 -26.81 -12.67 -17.44
CA SER A 86 -27.21 -14.07 -17.28
C SER A 86 -28.49 -14.20 -16.44
N SER A 87 -29.14 -15.38 -16.49
CA SER A 87 -30.33 -15.66 -15.68
C SER A 87 -30.08 -15.46 -14.18
N GLN A 88 -28.89 -15.81 -13.68
CA GLN A 88 -28.51 -15.61 -12.27
C GLN A 88 -28.45 -14.13 -11.89
N VAL A 89 -28.05 -13.25 -12.81
CA VAL A 89 -28.07 -11.80 -12.55
C VAL A 89 -29.51 -11.31 -12.47
N LEU A 90 -30.36 -11.74 -13.40
CA LEU A 90 -31.77 -11.35 -13.44
C LEU A 90 -32.58 -11.80 -12.21
N GLN A 91 -32.15 -12.89 -11.55
CA GLN A 91 -32.75 -13.37 -10.30
C GLN A 91 -32.40 -12.51 -9.08
N VAL A 92 -31.26 -11.81 -9.11
CA VAL A 92 -30.71 -11.08 -7.94
C VAL A 92 -30.86 -9.58 -8.08
N GLU A 93 -30.88 -9.06 -9.31
CA GLU A 93 -30.93 -7.63 -9.60
C GLU A 93 -31.93 -7.36 -10.72
N ALA A 94 -32.86 -6.44 -10.46
CA ALA A 94 -33.74 -5.92 -11.49
C ALA A 94 -32.86 -5.16 -12.51
N CYS A 95 -32.54 -5.80 -13.64
CA CYS A 95 -31.69 -5.28 -14.70
C CYS A 95 -32.42 -4.20 -15.53
N ASP A 96 -32.88 -3.18 -14.82
CA ASP A 96 -33.61 -2.03 -15.30
C ASP A 96 -32.69 -1.02 -16.01
N LYS A 97 -33.28 0.08 -16.47
CA LYS A 97 -32.56 1.11 -17.22
C LYS A 97 -31.45 1.76 -16.40
N GLU A 98 -31.65 1.95 -15.10
CA GLU A 98 -30.67 2.59 -14.21
C GLU A 98 -29.47 1.67 -13.94
N THR A 99 -29.74 0.39 -13.70
CA THR A 99 -28.73 -0.65 -13.53
C THR A 99 -27.85 -0.77 -14.77
N ARG A 100 -28.46 -0.81 -15.96
CA ARG A 100 -27.71 -0.85 -17.22
C ARG A 100 -26.89 0.41 -17.44
N LYS A 101 -27.43 1.59 -17.13
CA LYS A 101 -26.65 2.85 -17.16
C LYS A 101 -25.44 2.78 -16.22
N ARG A 102 -25.62 2.24 -15.01
CA ARG A 102 -24.54 2.06 -14.04
C ARG A 102 -23.43 1.16 -14.58
N TRP A 103 -23.76 0.05 -15.23
CA TRP A 103 -22.75 -0.83 -15.83
C TRP A 103 -21.90 -0.13 -16.90
N LEU A 104 -22.48 0.82 -17.66
CA LEU A 104 -21.73 1.62 -18.63
C LEU A 104 -20.72 2.58 -17.99
N THR A 105 -20.86 2.88 -16.70
CA THR A 105 -19.91 3.73 -15.97
C THR A 105 -18.67 2.98 -15.49
N TYR A 106 -18.72 1.65 -15.43
CA TYR A 106 -17.58 0.84 -14.98
C TYR A 106 -16.40 0.99 -15.92
N HIS A 107 -15.21 1.17 -15.34
CA HIS A 107 -13.98 1.26 -16.12
C HIS A 107 -13.65 -0.08 -16.77
N ASP A 108 -12.97 -0.04 -17.92
CA ASP A 108 -12.67 -1.22 -18.74
C ASP A 108 -11.94 -2.33 -17.97
N LYS A 109 -11.13 -2.02 -16.94
CA LYS A 109 -10.50 -3.06 -16.11
C LYS A 109 -11.49 -3.97 -15.38
N ASP A 110 -12.64 -3.44 -14.97
CA ASP A 110 -13.69 -4.22 -14.27
C ASP A 110 -14.59 -4.98 -15.25
N THR A 111 -14.55 -4.59 -16.52
CA THR A 111 -15.37 -5.15 -17.60
C THR A 111 -14.51 -5.82 -18.67
N ASN A 112 -13.45 -6.48 -18.21
CA ASN A 112 -12.55 -7.33 -19.00
C ASN A 112 -11.96 -6.62 -20.24
N GLY A 113 -11.52 -5.39 -20.07
CA GLY A 113 -10.89 -4.57 -21.11
C GLY A 113 -11.84 -3.92 -22.11
N LEU A 114 -13.15 -4.07 -21.97
CA LEU A 114 -14.14 -3.43 -22.85
C LEU A 114 -14.82 -2.24 -22.15
N PRO A 115 -14.64 -0.99 -22.61
CA PRO A 115 -15.24 0.17 -21.96
C PRO A 115 -16.77 0.20 -22.13
N GLY A 116 -17.49 0.75 -21.15
CA GLY A 116 -18.94 0.95 -21.27
C GLY A 116 -19.30 2.05 -22.27
N MET A 117 -18.60 3.17 -22.21
CA MET A 117 -18.72 4.30 -23.14
C MET A 117 -17.36 4.63 -23.73
N LEU A 118 -17.21 4.46 -25.05
CA LEU A 118 -15.97 4.71 -25.79
C LEU A 118 -16.14 5.96 -26.67
N PRO A 119 -15.47 7.08 -26.35
CA PRO A 119 -15.42 8.21 -27.27
C PRO A 119 -14.58 7.84 -28.50
N LEU A 120 -14.98 8.31 -29.68
CA LEU A 120 -14.31 8.11 -30.97
C LEU A 120 -14.39 9.40 -31.79
N ALA A 121 -13.26 9.77 -32.40
CA ALA A 121 -13.13 10.86 -33.36
C ALA A 121 -12.07 10.47 -34.38
N VAL A 122 -12.22 10.84 -35.65
CA VAL A 122 -11.22 10.57 -36.69
C VAL A 122 -9.91 11.30 -36.33
N GLY A 123 -8.78 10.65 -36.55
CA GLY A 123 -7.44 11.13 -36.17
C GLY A 123 -7.08 10.92 -34.69
N MET A 124 -8.03 10.54 -33.83
CA MET A 124 -7.80 10.40 -32.39
C MET A 124 -6.91 9.19 -32.08
N ARG A 125 -5.98 9.35 -31.14
CA ARG A 125 -5.13 8.25 -30.66
C ARG A 125 -5.91 7.29 -29.76
N VAL A 126 -5.85 6.00 -30.09
CA VAL A 126 -6.47 4.91 -29.36
C VAL A 126 -5.49 3.76 -29.15
N ALA A 127 -5.66 3.02 -28.05
CA ALA A 127 -4.86 1.86 -27.72
C ALA A 127 -5.73 0.61 -27.75
N LEU A 128 -5.18 -0.48 -28.28
CA LEU A 128 -5.81 -1.80 -28.22
C LEU A 128 -5.87 -2.29 -26.77
N THR A 129 -7.03 -2.76 -26.33
CA THR A 129 -7.19 -3.38 -24.99
C THR A 129 -6.94 -4.88 -25.00
N HIS A 130 -6.88 -5.48 -26.20
CA HIS A 130 -6.66 -6.90 -26.43
C HIS A 130 -5.69 -7.11 -27.58
N LYS A 131 -5.13 -8.31 -27.68
CA LYS A 131 -4.45 -8.75 -28.89
C LYS A 131 -5.47 -8.87 -30.03
N VAL A 132 -5.10 -8.35 -31.19
CA VAL A 132 -5.92 -8.35 -32.40
C VAL A 132 -5.25 -9.20 -33.48
N ASP A 133 -3.94 -9.05 -33.66
CA ASP A 133 -3.16 -9.80 -34.64
C ASP A 133 -1.77 -10.12 -34.08
N GLU A 134 -1.40 -11.40 -34.00
CA GLU A 134 -0.11 -11.85 -33.44
C GLU A 134 0.89 -12.26 -34.52
N SER A 135 0.58 -12.03 -35.79
CA SER A 135 1.51 -12.34 -36.88
C SER A 135 2.84 -11.59 -36.69
N PRO A 136 3.99 -12.23 -37.02
CA PRO A 136 5.31 -11.63 -36.82
C PRO A 136 5.49 -10.26 -37.48
N GLU A 137 4.79 -10.02 -38.60
CA GLU A 137 4.81 -8.78 -39.35
C GLU A 137 3.98 -7.65 -38.71
N LYS A 138 2.78 -7.97 -38.20
CA LYS A 138 1.82 -6.95 -37.76
C LYS A 138 1.91 -6.65 -36.26
N ARG A 139 2.05 -7.69 -35.43
CA ARG A 139 2.22 -7.59 -33.96
C ARG A 139 1.27 -6.59 -33.29
N LEU A 140 -0.02 -6.64 -33.64
CA LEU A 140 -1.07 -5.81 -33.04
C LEU A 140 -1.51 -6.38 -31.69
N LEU A 141 -0.63 -6.20 -30.71
CA LEU A 141 -0.79 -6.68 -29.35
C LEU A 141 -1.60 -5.70 -28.48
N LYS A 142 -1.93 -6.14 -27.27
CA LYS A 142 -2.51 -5.28 -26.24
C LYS A 142 -1.58 -4.08 -25.99
N HIS A 143 -2.18 -2.89 -25.92
CA HIS A 143 -1.52 -1.59 -25.78
C HIS A 143 -0.77 -1.08 -27.01
N SER A 144 -0.87 -1.72 -28.18
CA SER A 144 -0.48 -1.08 -29.44
C SER A 144 -1.34 0.16 -29.66
N VAL A 145 -0.71 1.29 -30.00
CA VAL A 145 -1.36 2.58 -30.20
C VAL A 145 -1.50 2.84 -31.69
N GLY A 146 -2.70 3.19 -32.12
CA GLY A 146 -2.99 3.66 -33.47
C GLY A 146 -3.83 4.92 -33.44
N ARG A 147 -4.14 5.46 -34.62
CA ARG A 147 -5.08 6.56 -34.83
C ARG A 147 -6.34 6.03 -35.49
N VAL A 148 -7.48 6.58 -35.13
CA VAL A 148 -8.74 6.27 -35.82
C VAL A 148 -8.69 6.83 -37.24
N HIS A 149 -8.72 5.96 -38.24
CA HIS A 149 -8.71 6.35 -39.65
C HIS A 149 -10.14 6.56 -40.15
N SER A 150 -10.98 5.53 -40.04
CA SER A 150 -12.39 5.56 -40.47
C SER A 150 -13.18 4.47 -39.75
N TRP A 151 -14.50 4.41 -39.97
CA TRP A 151 -15.35 3.35 -39.41
C TRP A 151 -16.56 3.09 -40.32
N VAL A 152 -17.14 1.90 -40.15
CA VAL A 152 -18.48 1.57 -40.66
C VAL A 152 -19.42 1.59 -39.45
N TRP A 153 -20.29 2.61 -39.41
CA TRP A 153 -21.20 2.86 -38.29
C TRP A 153 -22.56 3.27 -38.82
N GLU A 154 -23.49 2.31 -38.83
CA GLU A 154 -24.89 2.53 -39.18
C GLU A 154 -25.59 3.43 -38.16
N ASP A 155 -26.53 4.26 -38.63
CA ASP A 155 -27.30 5.13 -37.76
C ASP A 155 -28.15 4.34 -36.77
N GLY A 156 -28.18 4.78 -35.52
CA GLY A 156 -28.86 4.07 -34.43
C GLY A 156 -28.10 2.87 -33.85
N ALA A 157 -27.06 2.36 -34.52
CA ALA A 157 -26.24 1.29 -33.98
C ALA A 157 -25.45 1.78 -32.73
N PRO A 158 -25.32 0.95 -31.68
CA PRO A 158 -24.72 1.38 -30.42
C PRO A 158 -23.22 1.67 -30.53
N HIS A 159 -22.53 1.00 -31.45
CA HIS A 159 -21.11 1.17 -31.75
C HIS A 159 -20.83 0.73 -33.20
N PRO A 160 -19.68 1.11 -33.80
CA PRO A 160 -19.31 0.66 -35.15
C PRO A 160 -19.29 -0.86 -35.28
N SER A 161 -19.61 -1.36 -36.47
CA SER A 161 -19.42 -2.77 -36.83
C SER A 161 -17.94 -3.07 -37.12
N VAL A 162 -17.23 -2.10 -37.68
CA VAL A 162 -15.79 -2.11 -37.93
C VAL A 162 -15.21 -0.70 -37.73
N ILE A 163 -14.04 -0.60 -37.11
CA ILE A 163 -13.23 0.63 -37.08
C ILE A 163 -11.86 0.35 -37.70
N TYR A 164 -11.41 1.22 -38.59
CA TYR A 164 -10.09 1.14 -39.21
C TYR A 164 -9.12 1.99 -38.41
N LEU A 165 -8.01 1.40 -37.98
CA LEU A 165 -6.95 2.08 -37.25
C LEU A 165 -5.68 2.15 -38.09
N LYS A 166 -5.08 3.33 -38.16
CA LYS A 166 -3.74 3.54 -38.73
C LYS A 166 -2.69 3.37 -37.64
N PHE A 167 -1.75 2.47 -37.86
CA PHE A 167 -0.56 2.29 -37.02
C PHE A 167 0.64 2.97 -37.70
N GLU A 168 1.11 4.06 -37.11
CA GLU A 168 2.26 4.82 -37.64
C GLU A 168 3.52 3.94 -37.67
N GLY A 169 4.29 4.02 -38.77
CA GLY A 169 5.53 3.26 -38.96
C GLY A 169 5.35 1.81 -39.39
N ALA A 170 4.11 1.31 -39.53
CA ALA A 170 3.86 -0.01 -40.09
C ALA A 170 4.08 -0.04 -41.61
N THR A 171 4.81 -1.04 -42.11
CA THR A 171 5.15 -1.23 -43.53
C THR A 171 4.24 -2.22 -44.26
N TRP A 172 3.51 -3.06 -43.52
CA TRP A 172 2.58 -4.01 -44.09
C TRP A 172 1.34 -3.32 -44.67
N LYS A 173 0.74 -3.93 -45.69
CA LYS A 173 -0.49 -3.46 -46.36
C LYS A 173 -1.49 -4.61 -46.37
N LEU A 174 -2.77 -4.31 -46.20
CA LEU A 174 -3.85 -5.29 -46.33
C LEU A 174 -4.45 -5.21 -47.73
N ASP A 175 -4.85 -6.36 -48.28
CA ASP A 175 -5.54 -6.41 -49.58
C ASP A 175 -6.82 -5.57 -49.54
N GLY A 176 -7.01 -4.73 -50.56
CA GLY A 176 -8.14 -3.81 -50.66
C GLY A 176 -8.04 -2.55 -49.80
N ILE A 177 -6.90 -2.29 -49.14
CA ILE A 177 -6.64 -1.01 -48.45
C ILE A 177 -5.39 -0.37 -49.04
N ASP A 178 -5.54 0.81 -49.66
CA ASP A 178 -4.44 1.46 -50.36
C ASP A 178 -3.33 1.99 -49.46
N GLU A 179 -3.69 2.34 -48.22
CA GLU A 179 -2.75 2.91 -47.25
C GLU A 179 -2.10 1.82 -46.37
N PRO A 180 -0.76 1.79 -46.25
CA PRO A 180 -0.07 0.82 -45.39
C PRO A 180 -0.40 1.04 -43.91
N GLY A 181 -0.33 0.00 -43.10
CA GLY A 181 -0.50 0.11 -41.65
C GLY A 181 -1.94 0.35 -41.18
N VAL A 182 -2.94 0.25 -42.06
CA VAL A 182 -4.36 0.38 -41.71
C VAL A 182 -4.96 -1.01 -41.43
N TYR A 183 -5.59 -1.18 -40.27
CA TYR A 183 -6.16 -2.47 -39.84
C TYR A 183 -7.64 -2.37 -39.41
N PRO A 184 -8.52 -3.28 -39.86
CA PRO A 184 -9.90 -3.34 -39.41
C PRO A 184 -10.03 -4.01 -38.04
N VAL A 185 -10.55 -3.30 -37.05
CA VAL A 185 -10.83 -3.81 -35.70
C VAL A 185 -12.34 -3.99 -35.54
N LYS A 186 -12.76 -5.20 -35.17
CA LYS A 186 -14.16 -5.56 -34.92
C LYS A 186 -14.48 -5.58 -33.42
N PRO A 187 -15.76 -5.34 -33.03
CA PRO A 187 -16.21 -5.53 -31.65
C PRO A 187 -15.93 -6.94 -31.13
N LYS A 188 -15.58 -7.05 -29.85
CA LYS A 188 -15.46 -8.33 -29.13
C LYS A 188 -16.60 -8.49 -28.13
N LYS A 189 -17.00 -9.73 -27.89
CA LYS A 189 -17.92 -10.11 -26.81
C LYS A 189 -17.13 -10.75 -25.68
N LEU A 190 -17.09 -10.12 -24.51
CA LEU A 190 -16.34 -10.61 -23.36
C LEU A 190 -17.21 -10.63 -22.11
N THR A 191 -16.96 -11.66 -21.30
CA THR A 191 -17.66 -11.85 -20.03
C THR A 191 -16.96 -11.11 -18.90
N TRP A 192 -17.74 -10.45 -18.04
CA TRP A 192 -17.33 -9.90 -16.75
C TRP A 192 -18.35 -10.28 -15.67
N TYR A 193 -18.01 -10.02 -14.41
CA TYR A 193 -18.77 -10.51 -13.25
C TYR A 193 -19.09 -9.38 -12.28
N LEU A 194 -20.35 -9.22 -11.89
CA LEU A 194 -20.77 -8.26 -10.87
C LEU A 194 -20.23 -8.64 -9.48
N ASP A 195 -20.04 -9.95 -9.26
CA ASP A 195 -19.52 -10.52 -8.03
C ASP A 195 -18.04 -10.91 -8.14
N ASN A 196 -17.24 -10.15 -8.91
CA ASN A 196 -15.81 -10.41 -9.15
C ASN A 196 -14.96 -10.56 -7.86
N LYS A 197 -15.46 -10.07 -6.72
CA LYS A 197 -14.81 -10.18 -5.40
C LYS A 197 -15.14 -11.48 -4.64
N ARG A 198 -16.06 -12.32 -5.15
CA ARG A 198 -16.39 -13.63 -4.56
C ARG A 198 -15.43 -14.72 -5.06
N GLN A 199 -15.19 -15.73 -4.22
CA GLN A 199 -14.37 -16.89 -4.57
C GLN A 199 -14.95 -17.66 -5.76
N LYS A 200 -16.27 -17.89 -5.76
CA LYS A 200 -17.02 -18.44 -6.89
C LYS A 200 -17.87 -17.34 -7.50
N LYS A 201 -17.51 -16.90 -8.70
CA LYS A 201 -18.20 -15.85 -9.46
C LYS A 201 -19.36 -16.47 -10.22
N VAL A 202 -20.57 -15.95 -10.03
CA VAL A 202 -21.80 -16.50 -10.64
C VAL A 202 -22.65 -15.45 -11.35
N LEU A 203 -22.45 -14.16 -11.04
CA LEU A 203 -23.23 -13.07 -11.61
C LEU A 203 -22.59 -12.56 -12.91
N LYS A 204 -22.80 -13.32 -13.99
CA LYS A 204 -22.20 -13.11 -15.31
C LYS A 204 -22.93 -12.04 -16.14
N VAL A 205 -22.17 -11.13 -16.72
CA VAL A 205 -22.63 -10.19 -17.75
C VAL A 205 -21.70 -10.29 -18.96
N GLU A 206 -22.26 -10.46 -20.16
CA GLU A 206 -21.51 -10.43 -21.42
C GLU A 206 -21.60 -9.03 -22.04
N ARG A 207 -20.46 -8.44 -22.35
CA ARG A 207 -20.34 -7.11 -22.96
C ARG A 207 -19.85 -7.22 -24.40
N SER A 208 -20.54 -6.56 -25.33
CA SER A 208 -20.09 -6.29 -26.70
C SER A 208 -19.60 -4.85 -26.85
N GLN A 209 -18.36 -4.66 -27.27
CA GLN A 209 -17.76 -3.36 -27.59
C GLN A 209 -16.46 -3.52 -28.40
N LEU A 210 -16.01 -2.46 -29.07
CA LEU A 210 -14.66 -2.37 -29.62
C LEU A 210 -13.57 -2.54 -28.54
N PRO A 211 -12.52 -3.35 -28.77
CA PRO A 211 -11.43 -3.56 -27.82
C PRO A 211 -10.43 -2.39 -27.84
N LEU A 212 -10.92 -1.17 -27.59
CA LEU A 212 -10.18 0.08 -27.68
C LEU A 212 -10.38 0.95 -26.45
N THR A 213 -9.43 1.83 -26.19
CA THR A 213 -9.53 2.93 -25.22
C THR A 213 -8.74 4.13 -25.73
N PRO A 214 -9.12 5.39 -25.47
CA PRO A 214 -8.27 6.52 -25.83
C PRO A 214 -6.87 6.38 -25.20
N ALA A 215 -5.84 6.81 -25.91
CA ALA A 215 -4.44 6.57 -25.54
C ALA A 215 -3.75 7.80 -24.92
N TYR A 216 -4.49 8.63 -24.19
CA TYR A 216 -3.96 9.86 -23.57
C TYR A 216 -3.49 9.68 -22.13
N ALA A 217 -3.98 8.64 -21.46
CA ALA A 217 -3.60 8.27 -20.10
C ALA A 217 -3.44 6.76 -19.96
N MET A 218 -2.51 6.34 -19.11
CA MET A 218 -2.31 4.95 -18.72
C MET A 218 -1.95 4.84 -17.24
N THR A 219 -2.07 3.63 -16.69
CA THR A 219 -1.58 3.38 -15.33
C THR A 219 -0.08 3.09 -15.34
N ALA A 220 0.62 3.31 -14.22
CA ALA A 220 2.03 2.96 -14.11
C ALA A 220 2.29 1.47 -14.45
N HIS A 221 1.41 0.57 -14.01
CA HIS A 221 1.48 -0.84 -14.39
C HIS A 221 1.41 -1.03 -15.92
N SER A 222 0.51 -0.34 -16.62
CA SER A 222 0.42 -0.43 -18.09
C SER A 222 1.62 0.21 -18.81
N SER A 223 2.34 1.11 -18.14
CA SER A 223 3.52 1.77 -18.68
C SER A 223 4.81 0.96 -18.53
N GLN A 224 4.82 -0.06 -17.67
CA GLN A 224 6.01 -0.84 -17.36
C GLN A 224 6.63 -1.47 -18.63
N GLY A 225 7.94 -1.34 -18.77
CA GLY A 225 8.69 -1.83 -19.94
C GLY A 225 8.65 -0.92 -21.17
N LYS A 226 7.93 0.22 -21.13
CA LYS A 226 7.90 1.20 -22.23
C LYS A 226 8.92 2.32 -22.02
N THR A 227 9.48 2.81 -23.11
CA THR A 227 10.18 4.10 -23.19
C THR A 227 9.29 5.08 -23.95
N LEU A 228 8.96 6.20 -23.32
CA LEU A 228 8.05 7.23 -23.84
C LEU A 228 8.85 8.51 -24.13
N ARG A 229 8.51 9.19 -25.23
CA ARG A 229 9.17 10.43 -25.63
C ARG A 229 8.97 11.56 -24.61
N ALA A 230 7.78 11.64 -24.01
CA ALA A 230 7.47 12.57 -22.93
C ALA A 230 6.26 12.06 -22.13
N VAL A 231 6.18 12.44 -20.84
CA VAL A 231 5.11 12.02 -19.94
C VAL A 231 4.64 13.15 -19.03
N LEU A 232 3.35 13.08 -18.69
CA LEU A 232 2.75 13.87 -17.62
C LEU A 232 2.52 12.94 -16.42
N LEU A 233 3.08 13.26 -15.25
CA LEU A 233 2.99 12.40 -14.07
C LEU A 233 2.01 12.99 -13.05
N ASP A 234 1.05 12.17 -12.60
CA ASP A 234 0.30 12.45 -11.38
C ASP A 234 0.86 11.61 -10.22
N LEU A 235 1.70 12.23 -9.41
CA LEU A 235 2.36 11.61 -8.26
C LEU A 235 1.60 11.82 -6.93
N SER A 236 0.50 12.56 -6.95
CA SER A 236 -0.31 12.78 -5.75
C SER A 236 -1.22 11.57 -5.52
N VAL A 237 -0.69 10.60 -4.78
CA VAL A 237 -1.32 9.30 -4.54
C VAL A 237 -1.67 9.08 -3.06
N ASP A 238 -2.65 8.22 -2.81
CA ASP A 238 -2.99 7.77 -1.45
C ASP A 238 -1.87 6.88 -0.87
N LYS A 239 -1.72 6.87 0.47
CA LYS A 239 -0.72 6.07 1.19
C LYS A 239 -0.79 4.56 0.93
N ARG A 240 -1.93 4.06 0.43
CA ARG A 240 -2.17 2.66 0.04
C ARG A 240 -1.59 2.29 -1.33
N VAL A 241 -1.24 3.27 -2.16
CA VAL A 241 -0.60 3.00 -3.46
C VAL A 241 0.82 2.48 -3.22
N ASP A 242 1.20 1.49 -4.02
CA ASP A 242 2.53 0.89 -3.97
C ASP A 242 3.63 1.96 -4.19
N THR A 243 4.68 1.91 -3.38
CA THR A 243 5.74 2.92 -3.36
C THR A 243 6.59 2.90 -4.63
N THR A 244 6.63 1.78 -5.35
CA THR A 244 7.31 1.67 -6.64
C THR A 244 6.61 2.47 -7.73
N PHE A 245 5.36 2.90 -7.55
CA PHE A 245 4.59 3.69 -8.50
C PHE A 245 5.39 4.89 -9.03
N GLY A 246 5.97 5.69 -8.13
CA GLY A 246 6.73 6.88 -8.49
C GLY A 246 7.95 6.55 -9.34
N ALA A 247 8.70 5.51 -8.97
CA ALA A 247 9.89 5.08 -9.70
C ALA A 247 9.56 4.47 -11.07
N VAL A 248 8.53 3.62 -11.15
CA VAL A 248 8.06 3.03 -12.41
C VAL A 248 7.60 4.11 -13.37
N ALA A 249 6.79 5.06 -12.89
CA ALA A 249 6.25 6.15 -13.71
C ALA A 249 7.36 7.11 -14.19
N ALA A 250 8.26 7.52 -13.30
CA ALA A 250 9.34 8.45 -13.64
C ALA A 250 10.41 7.85 -14.57
N SER A 251 10.64 6.53 -14.48
CA SER A 251 11.62 5.83 -15.34
C SER A 251 11.14 5.58 -16.77
N ARG A 252 9.96 6.05 -17.17
CA ARG A 252 9.44 5.87 -18.54
C ARG A 252 10.06 6.83 -19.54
N VAL A 253 10.80 7.85 -19.10
CA VAL A 253 11.46 8.84 -19.97
C VAL A 253 12.96 8.76 -19.83
N ALA A 254 13.68 9.09 -20.90
CA ALA A 254 15.14 9.10 -20.93
C ALA A 254 15.74 10.32 -20.19
N SER A 255 15.01 11.45 -20.16
CA SER A 255 15.47 12.69 -19.56
C SER A 255 14.42 13.27 -18.61
N ARG A 256 14.88 13.94 -17.54
CA ARG A 256 14.02 14.73 -16.65
C ARG A 256 13.27 15.84 -17.39
N HIS A 257 13.84 16.34 -18.50
CA HIS A 257 13.24 17.40 -19.31
C HIS A 257 12.04 16.91 -20.13
N ASP A 258 11.86 15.61 -20.24
CA ASP A 258 10.75 14.96 -20.93
C ASP A 258 9.63 14.53 -19.96
N CYS A 259 9.74 14.93 -18.69
CA CYS A 259 8.74 14.72 -17.67
C CYS A 259 8.21 16.05 -17.15
N LEU A 260 6.89 16.14 -16.99
CA LEU A 260 6.23 17.16 -16.19
C LEU A 260 5.37 16.49 -15.12
N ILE A 261 5.32 17.10 -13.94
CA ILE A 261 4.54 16.62 -12.80
C ILE A 261 3.33 17.53 -12.65
N LEU A 262 2.12 16.97 -12.69
CA LEU A 262 0.88 17.73 -12.80
C LEU A 262 0.54 18.55 -11.54
N ARG A 263 1.01 18.11 -10.36
CA ARG A 263 0.75 18.77 -9.08
C ARG A 263 1.79 18.39 -8.02
N PRO A 264 1.93 19.20 -6.94
CA PRO A 264 2.75 18.83 -5.80
C PRO A 264 2.38 17.45 -5.25
N PHE A 265 3.38 16.73 -4.74
CA PHE A 265 3.23 15.39 -4.18
C PHE A 265 4.00 15.26 -2.87
N GLU A 266 3.64 14.25 -2.10
CA GLU A 266 4.21 14.00 -0.79
C GLU A 266 5.56 13.28 -0.88
N HIS A 267 6.52 13.71 -0.04
CA HIS A 267 7.89 13.18 -0.05
C HIS A 267 7.95 11.68 0.31
N TRP A 268 7.01 11.22 1.16
CA TRP A 268 6.94 9.83 1.60
C TRP A 268 6.87 8.82 0.43
N LEU A 269 6.42 9.23 -0.75
CA LEU A 269 6.32 8.38 -1.93
C LEU A 269 7.69 7.79 -2.33
N PHE A 270 8.79 8.53 -2.09
CA PHE A 270 10.15 8.13 -2.44
C PHE A 270 11.02 7.75 -1.22
N GLU A 271 10.54 7.94 0.01
CA GLU A 271 11.30 7.65 1.24
C GLU A 271 11.14 6.23 1.76
N ARG A 272 10.08 5.52 1.37
CA ARG A 272 9.72 4.22 1.97
C ARG A 272 10.67 3.06 1.63
N GLY A 273 11.75 3.32 0.91
CA GLY A 273 12.74 2.32 0.51
C GLY A 273 12.20 1.30 -0.51
N VAL A 274 13.08 0.40 -0.94
CA VAL A 274 12.71 -0.77 -1.75
C VAL A 274 11.99 -1.77 -0.83
N SER A 275 11.00 -2.47 -1.35
CA SER A 275 10.37 -3.56 -0.60
C SER A 275 11.42 -4.63 -0.25
N GLU A 276 11.31 -5.18 0.96
CA GLU A 276 12.34 -6.04 1.54
C GLU A 276 12.59 -7.32 0.72
N GLY A 277 11.57 -7.85 0.04
CA GLY A 277 11.70 -9.03 -0.82
C GLY A 277 12.69 -8.84 -1.99
N PRO A 278 12.44 -7.89 -2.92
CA PRO A 278 13.41 -7.54 -3.96
C PRO A 278 14.79 -7.17 -3.43
N GLN A 279 14.88 -6.50 -2.28
CA GLN A 279 16.16 -6.19 -1.66
C GLN A 279 16.93 -7.48 -1.32
N LEU A 280 16.32 -8.40 -0.56
CA LEU A 280 16.94 -9.68 -0.18
C LEU A 280 17.32 -10.52 -1.40
N LEU A 281 16.46 -10.55 -2.42
CA LEU A 281 16.76 -11.23 -3.67
C LEU A 281 18.00 -10.64 -4.35
N LEU A 282 18.08 -9.31 -4.45
CA LEU A 282 19.24 -8.64 -5.04
C LEU A 282 20.52 -8.86 -4.22
N GLN A 283 20.44 -8.90 -2.89
CA GLN A 283 21.58 -9.23 -2.03
C GLN A 283 22.08 -10.65 -2.31
N GLN A 284 21.17 -11.62 -2.32
CA GLN A 284 21.49 -13.01 -2.65
C GLN A 284 22.11 -13.12 -4.05
N LEU A 285 21.54 -12.45 -5.05
CA LEU A 285 22.06 -12.45 -6.44
C LEU A 285 23.41 -11.76 -6.57
N ARG A 286 23.75 -10.82 -5.67
CA ARG A 286 25.08 -10.19 -5.59
C ARG A 286 26.09 -11.00 -4.78
N GLY A 287 25.70 -12.15 -4.23
CA GLY A 287 26.56 -12.96 -3.36
C GLY A 287 26.77 -12.35 -1.96
N GLU A 288 25.95 -11.36 -1.57
CA GLU A 288 25.97 -10.85 -0.20
C GLU A 288 25.40 -11.90 0.75
N GLN A 289 25.99 -12.04 1.94
CA GLN A 289 25.48 -12.94 2.96
C GLN A 289 24.16 -12.40 3.52
N VAL A 290 23.08 -13.17 3.35
CA VAL A 290 21.77 -12.88 3.93
C VAL A 290 21.59 -13.70 5.20
N ASP A 291 21.43 -13.04 6.35
CA ASP A 291 21.09 -13.71 7.62
C ASP A 291 19.60 -14.12 7.62
N TRP A 292 19.34 -15.28 7.02
CA TRP A 292 18.01 -15.88 6.94
C TRP A 292 17.40 -16.19 8.32
N MET A 293 18.23 -16.47 9.33
CA MET A 293 17.73 -16.76 10.68
C MET A 293 17.20 -15.49 11.34
N ALA A 294 17.97 -14.41 11.28
CA ALA A 294 17.56 -13.14 11.86
C ALA A 294 16.38 -12.50 11.10
N TYR A 295 16.28 -12.73 9.78
CA TYR A 295 15.10 -12.36 8.99
C TYR A 295 13.84 -13.11 9.42
N LYS A 296 13.91 -14.44 9.56
CA LYS A 296 12.79 -15.26 10.04
C LYS A 296 12.36 -14.84 11.45
N GLU A 297 13.31 -14.55 12.33
CA GLU A 297 13.05 -14.04 13.68
C GLU A 297 12.35 -12.67 13.64
N GLY A 298 12.70 -11.81 12.68
CA GLY A 298 12.06 -10.51 12.49
C GLY A 298 10.59 -10.58 12.06
N LEU A 299 10.23 -11.59 11.27
CA LEU A 299 8.86 -11.81 10.79
C LEU A 299 8.00 -12.61 11.76
N ALA A 300 8.60 -13.60 12.41
CA ALA A 300 7.94 -14.52 13.32
C ALA A 300 8.74 -14.59 14.63
N PRO A 301 8.64 -13.55 15.48
CA PRO A 301 9.32 -13.57 16.75
C PRO A 301 8.79 -14.73 17.59
N TRP A 302 9.67 -15.33 18.39
CA TRP A 302 9.38 -16.54 19.14
C TRP A 302 9.73 -16.36 20.62
N SER A 303 9.16 -17.21 21.45
CA SER A 303 9.45 -17.26 22.88
C SER A 303 9.27 -18.68 23.39
N THR A 304 10.01 -19.02 24.44
CA THR A 304 9.87 -20.28 25.17
C THR A 304 8.64 -20.23 26.07
N CYS A 305 7.80 -21.26 26.01
CA CYS A 305 6.64 -21.40 26.87
C CYS A 305 7.07 -21.78 28.29
N ARG A 306 6.59 -21.06 29.30
CA ARG A 306 6.93 -21.33 30.72
C ARG A 306 6.48 -22.70 31.24
N ARG A 307 5.50 -23.35 30.57
CA ARG A 307 4.90 -24.61 31.05
C ARG A 307 5.48 -25.84 30.34
N CYS A 308 5.48 -25.86 29.01
CA CYS A 308 5.99 -26.99 28.25
C CYS A 308 7.45 -26.82 27.78
N LEU A 309 8.07 -25.66 28.04
CA LEU A 309 9.45 -25.34 27.66
C LEU A 309 9.73 -25.38 26.14
N GLN A 310 8.70 -25.52 25.32
CA GLN A 310 8.83 -25.48 23.86
C GLN A 310 8.92 -24.04 23.36
N VAL A 311 9.78 -23.82 22.36
CA VAL A 311 9.80 -22.59 21.57
C VAL A 311 8.55 -22.53 20.69
N LYS A 312 7.80 -21.43 20.81
CA LYS A 312 6.62 -21.17 19.98
C LYS A 312 6.76 -19.79 19.36
N THR A 313 6.31 -19.66 18.12
CA THR A 313 6.20 -18.39 17.40
C THR A 313 5.08 -17.52 17.97
N LEU A 314 5.06 -16.24 17.60
CA LEU A 314 4.07 -15.23 17.97
C LEU A 314 2.62 -15.72 17.94
N ASP A 315 2.25 -16.46 16.88
CA ASP A 315 0.93 -16.99 16.67
C ASP A 315 0.58 -18.15 17.60
N GLY A 316 1.55 -18.77 18.26
CA GLY A 316 1.34 -19.77 19.31
C GLY A 316 0.92 -19.19 20.67
N TYR A 317 0.87 -17.86 20.81
CA TYR A 317 0.47 -17.17 22.05
C TYR A 317 -0.79 -16.34 21.85
N GLU A 318 -1.65 -16.28 22.87
CA GLU A 318 -2.69 -15.24 22.91
C GLU A 318 -2.05 -13.85 23.02
N HIS A 319 -2.77 -12.82 22.60
CA HIS A 319 -2.28 -11.44 22.64
C HIS A 319 -1.75 -11.06 24.03
N GLU A 320 -2.53 -11.31 25.09
CA GLU A 320 -2.12 -10.98 26.47
C GLU A 320 -0.85 -11.72 26.93
N GLN A 321 -0.68 -12.97 26.50
CA GLN A 321 0.51 -13.77 26.82
C GLN A 321 1.73 -13.27 26.04
N TRP A 322 1.54 -12.86 24.79
CA TRP A 322 2.62 -12.23 24.02
C TRP A 322 3.03 -10.87 24.61
N GLU A 323 2.11 -10.12 25.20
CA GLU A 323 2.45 -8.90 25.93
C GLU A 323 3.31 -9.16 27.17
N HIS A 324 3.27 -10.36 27.76
CA HIS A 324 4.25 -10.76 28.78
C HIS A 324 5.63 -10.98 28.16
N VAL A 325 5.70 -11.68 27.02
CA VAL A 325 6.96 -11.87 26.27
C VAL A 325 7.60 -10.52 25.96
N ARG A 326 6.83 -9.57 25.40
CA ARG A 326 7.30 -8.21 25.08
C ARG A 326 7.79 -7.43 26.30
N ALA A 327 7.27 -7.72 27.49
CA ALA A 327 7.72 -7.15 28.75
C ALA A 327 8.85 -7.95 29.42
N ASN A 328 9.44 -8.91 28.71
CA ASN A 328 10.46 -9.86 29.20
C ASN A 328 9.99 -10.64 30.44
N LYS A 329 8.73 -11.10 30.42
CA LYS A 329 8.10 -11.90 31.48
C LYS A 329 7.73 -13.29 30.97
N PRO A 330 7.68 -14.31 31.85
CA PRO A 330 7.24 -15.66 31.48
C PRO A 330 5.84 -15.67 30.86
N ALA A 331 5.71 -16.33 29.72
CA ALA A 331 4.44 -16.47 28.99
C ALA A 331 4.08 -17.93 28.78
N MET A 332 2.78 -18.20 28.63
CA MET A 332 2.25 -19.53 28.38
C MET A 332 1.64 -19.62 26.98
N CYS A 333 2.01 -20.65 26.22
CA CYS A 333 1.46 -20.88 24.89
C CYS A 333 -0.02 -21.29 24.96
N MET A 334 -0.72 -21.16 23.82
CA MET A 334 -2.16 -21.43 23.77
C MET A 334 -2.52 -22.89 24.04
N GLN A 335 -1.70 -23.83 23.58
CA GLN A 335 -1.94 -25.25 23.86
C GLN A 335 -1.88 -25.54 25.36
N CYS A 336 -0.89 -24.99 26.07
CA CYS A 336 -0.82 -25.13 27.53
C CYS A 336 -1.93 -24.36 28.27
N LYS A 337 -2.45 -23.27 27.69
CA LYS A 337 -3.52 -22.46 28.31
C LYS A 337 -4.90 -23.08 28.15
N HIS A 338 -5.20 -23.69 27.00
CA HIS A 338 -6.54 -24.15 26.63
C HIS A 338 -6.68 -25.67 26.50
N GLY A 339 -5.58 -26.43 26.58
CA GLY A 339 -5.58 -27.87 26.32
C GLY A 339 -5.78 -28.22 24.84
N ASP A 340 -6.04 -29.50 24.57
CA ASP A 340 -6.08 -30.04 23.20
C ASP A 340 -7.33 -29.66 22.40
N THR A 341 -8.41 -29.26 23.08
CA THR A 341 -9.67 -28.83 22.45
C THR A 341 -9.68 -27.34 22.09
N GLY A 342 -8.65 -26.59 22.51
CA GLY A 342 -8.51 -25.16 22.28
C GLY A 342 -7.81 -24.78 20.97
N PRO A 343 -7.88 -23.51 20.56
CA PRO A 343 -7.13 -23.02 19.39
C PRO A 343 -5.62 -23.10 19.64
N LYS A 344 -4.88 -23.76 18.73
CA LYS A 344 -3.42 -23.93 18.83
C LYS A 344 -2.63 -22.74 18.32
N THR A 345 -3.17 -22.00 17.35
CA THR A 345 -2.56 -20.77 16.78
C THR A 345 -3.59 -19.65 16.63
N ARG A 346 -3.13 -18.40 16.65
CA ARG A 346 -3.93 -17.19 16.45
C ARG A 346 -3.69 -16.66 15.04
N LYS A 347 -4.73 -16.11 14.41
CA LYS A 347 -4.57 -15.44 13.12
C LYS A 347 -3.97 -14.05 13.32
N LEU A 348 -2.82 -13.81 12.69
CA LEU A 348 -2.14 -12.52 12.64
C LEU A 348 -2.64 -11.66 11.47
N GLU A 349 -2.47 -10.34 11.58
CA GLU A 349 -2.69 -9.43 10.46
C GLU A 349 -1.57 -9.58 9.42
N LYS A 350 -1.92 -9.46 8.13
CA LYS A 350 -0.96 -9.64 7.04
C LYS A 350 -0.04 -8.44 6.83
N ASP A 351 -0.48 -7.25 7.26
CA ASP A 351 0.18 -5.97 6.99
C ASP A 351 0.78 -5.35 8.26
N ALA A 352 1.55 -6.14 9.02
CA ALA A 352 2.21 -5.65 10.21
C ALA A 352 3.27 -4.59 9.86
N LYS A 353 3.25 -3.46 10.58
CA LYS A 353 4.25 -2.40 10.44
C LYS A 353 5.65 -2.96 10.76
N ARG A 354 6.61 -2.69 9.88
CA ARG A 354 8.02 -3.05 10.04
C ARG A 354 8.81 -1.87 10.60
N ILE A 355 9.69 -2.15 11.55
CA ILE A 355 10.51 -1.18 12.26
C ILE A 355 11.95 -1.72 12.28
N ALA A 356 12.92 -0.90 11.91
CA ALA A 356 14.33 -1.26 11.97
C ALA A 356 14.82 -1.20 13.43
N CYS A 357 15.51 -2.25 13.89
CA CYS A 357 16.12 -2.26 15.22
C CYS A 357 17.39 -1.41 15.24
N SER A 358 17.51 -0.47 16.17
CA SER A 358 18.71 0.38 16.32
C SER A 358 20.00 -0.38 16.69
N MET A 359 19.89 -1.62 17.20
CA MET A 359 21.07 -2.42 17.57
C MET A 359 21.49 -3.38 16.46
N CYS A 360 20.58 -4.21 15.94
CA CYS A 360 20.92 -5.19 14.90
C CYS A 360 20.66 -4.70 13.46
N GLN A 361 20.03 -3.53 13.28
CA GLN A 361 19.70 -2.94 11.97
C GLN A 361 18.76 -3.78 11.10
N ILE A 362 18.11 -4.80 11.66
CA ILE A 362 17.15 -5.66 10.96
C ILE A 362 15.73 -5.12 11.12
N ASN A 363 14.97 -5.12 10.03
CA ASN A 363 13.55 -4.82 10.03
C ASN A 363 12.77 -5.96 10.70
N LYS A 364 12.03 -5.64 11.77
CA LYS A 364 11.17 -6.61 12.46
C LYS A 364 9.75 -6.07 12.58
N ILE A 365 8.77 -6.96 12.73
CA ILE A 365 7.40 -6.54 13.02
C ILE A 365 7.33 -5.87 14.40
N GLU A 366 6.38 -4.97 14.60
CA GLU A 366 6.18 -4.25 15.87
C GLU A 366 6.13 -5.19 17.10
N ASP A 367 5.53 -6.38 16.95
CA ASP A 367 5.42 -7.41 18.01
C ASP A 367 6.77 -7.98 18.48
N ALA A 368 7.86 -7.78 17.72
CA ALA A 368 9.21 -8.16 18.11
C ALA A 368 9.89 -7.15 19.05
N PHE A 369 9.26 -5.98 19.25
CA PHE A 369 9.79 -4.91 20.10
C PHE A 369 9.03 -4.83 21.44
N PRO A 370 9.73 -4.61 22.56
CA PRO A 370 9.07 -4.22 23.80
C PRO A 370 8.28 -2.94 23.62
N ARG A 371 7.11 -2.85 24.25
CA ARG A 371 6.27 -1.64 24.17
C ARG A 371 6.99 -0.40 24.69
N ALA A 372 7.85 -0.57 25.69
CA ALA A 372 8.66 0.52 26.22
C ALA A 372 9.73 1.06 25.26
N GLN A 373 10.12 0.28 24.25
CA GLN A 373 11.07 0.71 23.23
C GLN A 373 10.37 1.49 22.11
N LEU A 374 9.16 1.09 21.72
CA LEU A 374 8.42 1.69 20.58
C LEU A 374 8.06 3.17 20.70
N LYS A 375 8.22 3.78 21.87
CA LYS A 375 8.00 5.23 22.06
C LYS A 375 9.27 6.06 21.86
N GLN A 376 10.43 5.42 21.80
CA GLN A 376 11.72 6.08 21.62
C GLN A 376 11.99 6.23 20.12
N LYS A 377 11.53 7.33 19.52
CA LYS A 377 11.74 7.62 18.08
C LYS A 377 13.22 7.40 17.71
N ASP A 378 13.45 6.52 16.73
CA ASP A 378 14.74 6.22 16.10
C ASP A 378 15.80 5.59 17.02
N LYS A 379 15.39 5.07 18.19
CA LYS A 379 16.26 4.37 19.15
C LYS A 379 15.66 3.05 19.63
N GLU A 380 14.65 2.53 18.93
CA GLU A 380 13.94 1.31 19.32
C GLU A 380 14.86 0.09 19.23
N LYS A 381 14.90 -0.71 20.30
CA LYS A 381 15.62 -1.99 20.34
C LYS A 381 14.63 -3.15 20.36
N CYS A 382 14.84 -4.16 19.53
CA CYS A 382 14.01 -5.36 19.56
C CYS A 382 14.28 -6.18 20.84
N LEU A 383 13.36 -7.09 21.18
CA LEU A 383 13.44 -7.84 22.44
C LEU A 383 14.69 -8.71 22.53
N SER A 384 15.08 -9.40 21.45
CA SER A 384 16.30 -10.23 21.43
C SER A 384 17.55 -9.39 21.66
N CYS A 385 17.65 -8.22 21.03
CA CYS A 385 18.72 -7.25 21.30
C CYS A 385 18.71 -6.73 22.74
N CYS A 386 17.54 -6.50 23.35
CA CYS A 386 17.45 -6.14 24.76
C CYS A 386 17.96 -7.28 25.67
N GLN A 387 17.59 -8.52 25.39
CA GLN A 387 18.00 -9.71 26.14
C GLN A 387 19.50 -10.05 25.99
N ALA A 388 20.13 -9.59 24.91
CA ALA A 388 21.57 -9.74 24.69
C ALA A 388 22.41 -8.84 25.62
N ILE A 389 21.82 -7.79 26.21
CA ILE A 389 22.51 -6.89 27.13
C ILE A 389 22.86 -7.64 28.42
N ARG A 390 24.14 -7.57 28.85
CA ARG A 390 24.65 -8.28 30.04
C ARG A 390 24.80 -7.40 31.28
N ARG A 391 24.90 -6.08 31.10
CA ARG A 391 25.07 -5.11 32.17
C ARG A 391 24.15 -3.93 31.96
N LEU A 392 23.56 -3.42 33.04
CA LEU A 392 22.67 -2.28 33.03
C LEU A 392 23.13 -1.26 34.09
N GLN A 393 22.96 0.02 33.78
CA GLN A 393 23.19 1.09 34.75
C GLN A 393 21.89 1.42 35.47
N CYS A 394 21.93 1.44 36.80
CA CYS A 394 20.78 1.83 37.62
C CYS A 394 20.63 3.35 37.66
N CYS A 395 19.46 3.89 37.33
CA CYS A 395 19.19 5.34 37.43
C CYS A 395 19.17 5.87 38.88
N GLY A 396 18.95 4.99 39.87
CA GLY A 396 18.92 5.34 41.30
C GLY A 396 20.31 5.52 41.89
N CYS A 397 21.11 4.45 41.89
CA CYS A 397 22.46 4.45 42.46
C CYS A 397 23.58 4.76 41.45
N GLN A 398 23.26 4.91 40.16
CA GLN A 398 24.21 5.18 39.06
C GLN A 398 25.27 4.10 38.82
N THR A 399 25.24 2.99 39.56
CA THR A 399 26.15 1.85 39.39
C THR A 399 25.74 0.96 38.22
N THR A 400 26.73 0.53 37.45
CA THR A 400 26.56 -0.52 36.43
C THR A 400 26.68 -1.89 37.07
N LYS A 401 25.60 -2.68 37.00
CA LYS A 401 25.52 -4.02 37.59
C LYS A 401 25.16 -5.06 36.50
N GLY A 402 25.43 -6.34 36.77
CA GLY A 402 24.94 -7.42 35.91
C GLY A 402 23.42 -7.53 35.94
N ILE A 403 22.83 -8.12 34.90
CA ILE A 403 21.35 -8.24 34.74
C ILE A 403 20.66 -8.98 35.88
N GLU A 404 21.37 -9.85 36.60
CA GLU A 404 20.91 -10.58 37.78
C GLU A 404 20.45 -9.67 38.93
N HIS A 405 21.01 -8.45 39.00
CA HIS A 405 20.64 -7.42 39.97
C HIS A 405 19.42 -6.59 39.55
N PHE A 406 18.77 -6.93 38.42
CA PHE A 406 17.60 -6.23 37.91
C PHE A 406 16.41 -7.19 37.77
N GLU A 407 15.20 -6.65 37.91
CA GLU A 407 13.99 -7.41 37.58
C GLU A 407 13.91 -7.65 36.05
N PRO A 408 13.35 -8.78 35.57
CA PRO A 408 13.31 -9.11 34.15
C PRO A 408 12.70 -8.00 33.28
N ALA A 409 11.69 -7.29 33.79
CA ALA A 409 11.05 -6.18 33.09
C ALA A 409 12.00 -5.00 32.80
N MET A 410 13.03 -4.79 33.62
CA MET A 410 13.97 -3.67 33.49
C MET A 410 14.80 -3.75 32.22
N VAL A 411 15.10 -4.96 31.74
CA VAL A 411 15.86 -5.22 30.51
C VAL A 411 15.23 -4.55 29.29
N THR A 412 13.92 -4.35 29.31
CA THR A 412 13.16 -3.79 28.19
C THR A 412 12.88 -2.30 28.28
N LEU A 413 13.23 -1.66 29.40
CA LEU A 413 12.97 -0.24 29.62
C LEU A 413 14.07 0.65 28.99
N PRO A 414 13.75 1.91 28.66
CA PRO A 414 14.76 2.92 28.36
C PRO A 414 15.69 3.12 29.56
N ALA A 415 16.94 3.54 29.33
CA ALA A 415 17.97 3.70 30.36
C ALA A 415 17.49 4.55 31.58
N ALA A 416 16.74 5.63 31.34
CA ALA A 416 16.21 6.49 32.40
C ALA A 416 15.19 5.79 33.32
N GLY A 417 14.57 4.70 32.87
CA GLY A 417 13.59 3.92 33.63
C GLY A 417 14.14 2.67 34.31
N VAL A 418 15.43 2.38 34.17
CA VAL A 418 16.05 1.14 34.67
C VAL A 418 16.54 1.33 36.11
N ALA A 419 16.11 0.46 37.03
CA ALA A 419 16.56 0.46 38.41
C ALA A 419 16.88 -0.95 38.92
N CYS A 420 17.94 -1.09 39.72
CA CYS A 420 18.32 -2.36 40.34
C CYS A 420 17.37 -2.75 41.48
N LYS A 421 17.39 -4.04 41.87
CA LYS A 421 16.54 -4.61 42.91
C LYS A 421 16.70 -3.89 44.26
N GLU A 422 17.93 -3.61 44.68
CA GLU A 422 18.22 -2.87 45.92
C GLU A 422 17.51 -1.51 45.97
N CYS A 423 17.67 -0.68 44.93
CA CYS A 423 16.99 0.61 44.86
C CYS A 423 15.45 0.46 44.82
N GLN A 424 14.93 -0.61 44.23
CA GLN A 424 13.49 -0.89 44.24
C GLN A 424 13.01 -1.31 45.63
N GLU A 425 13.79 -2.10 46.36
CA GLU A 425 13.48 -2.58 47.71
C GLU A 425 13.53 -1.47 48.74
N GLU A 426 14.55 -0.60 48.68
CA GLU A 426 14.63 0.62 49.49
C GLU A 426 13.37 1.47 49.35
N VAL A 427 12.91 1.67 48.10
CA VAL A 427 11.69 2.43 47.83
C VAL A 427 10.48 1.67 48.34
N LYS A 428 10.35 0.36 48.10
CA LYS A 428 9.24 -0.47 48.60
C LYS A 428 9.11 -0.41 50.13
N ALA A 429 10.23 -0.44 50.86
CA ALA A 429 10.25 -0.31 52.32
C ALA A 429 9.74 1.07 52.78
N GLN A 430 10.00 2.12 51.99
CA GLN A 430 9.52 3.48 52.26
C GLN A 430 8.08 3.75 51.78
N VAL A 431 7.55 2.95 50.83
CA VAL A 431 6.15 3.07 50.32
C VAL A 431 5.13 2.91 51.45
N ALA A 432 5.45 2.24 52.55
CA ALA A 432 4.59 2.18 53.73
C ALA A 432 4.42 3.53 54.46
N LYS A 433 5.29 4.54 54.24
CA LYS A 433 5.33 5.78 55.04
C LYS A 433 5.27 7.11 54.28
N LYS A 434 5.60 7.19 52.98
CA LYS A 434 5.33 8.31 52.03
C LYS A 434 6.14 8.07 50.74
N LEU A 435 5.53 8.13 49.56
CA LEU A 435 6.22 7.97 48.28
C LEU A 435 7.27 9.07 48.07
N ARG A 436 8.52 8.71 47.70
CA ARG A 436 9.48 9.67 47.10
C ARG A 436 8.83 10.28 45.84
N LYS A 437 9.03 11.59 45.61
CA LYS A 437 8.40 12.37 44.52
C LYS A 437 8.59 11.81 43.09
N ASN A 438 9.53 10.87 42.87
CA ASN A 438 9.92 10.40 41.53
C ASN A 438 9.75 8.88 41.30
N TRP A 439 8.98 8.17 42.13
CA TRP A 439 8.75 6.71 42.00
C TRP A 439 7.27 6.37 42.06
N PHE A 440 6.88 5.23 41.45
CA PHE A 440 5.49 4.76 41.49
C PHE A 440 5.37 3.24 41.43
N LYS A 441 4.25 2.73 41.95
CA LYS A 441 3.85 1.32 41.79
C LYS A 441 2.94 1.18 40.57
N CYS A 442 3.36 0.40 39.58
CA CYS A 442 2.60 0.18 38.36
C CYS A 442 1.32 -0.61 38.66
N ARG A 443 0.15 -0.07 38.30
CA ARG A 443 -1.16 -0.74 38.48
C ARG A 443 -1.32 -2.01 37.63
N GLY A 444 -0.55 -2.12 36.54
CA GLY A 444 -0.64 -3.25 35.60
C GLY A 444 0.16 -4.47 36.02
N CYS A 445 1.39 -4.29 36.49
CA CYS A 445 2.28 -5.40 36.87
C CYS A 445 2.63 -5.45 38.36
N GLY A 446 2.24 -4.45 39.16
CA GLY A 446 2.50 -4.42 40.61
C GLY A 446 3.93 -4.05 41.02
N GLU A 447 4.87 -3.98 40.08
CA GLU A 447 6.26 -3.60 40.32
C GLU A 447 6.44 -2.09 40.52
N VAL A 448 7.54 -1.71 41.16
CA VAL A 448 7.90 -0.33 41.49
C VAL A 448 8.92 0.18 40.46
N PHE A 449 8.67 1.36 39.90
CA PHE A 449 9.51 1.96 38.86
C PHE A 449 9.81 3.45 39.12
N PRO A 450 10.91 3.97 38.58
CA PRO A 450 11.13 5.41 38.45
C PRO A 450 10.04 6.06 37.59
N ALA A 451 9.69 7.32 37.83
CA ALA A 451 8.67 8.04 37.07
C ALA A 451 8.96 8.08 35.55
N ALA A 452 10.24 8.16 35.18
CA ALA A 452 10.72 8.09 33.78
C ALA A 452 10.39 6.76 33.07
N ALA A 453 10.02 5.71 33.81
CA ALA A 453 9.51 4.47 33.25
C ALA A 453 8.00 4.53 32.97
N SER A 454 7.37 5.71 32.99
CA SER A 454 5.96 5.94 32.62
C SER A 454 5.86 6.90 31.44
N SER A 455 4.74 6.85 30.71
CA SER A 455 4.46 7.84 29.67
C SER A 455 3.81 9.14 30.19
N ASN A 456 3.47 9.19 31.47
CA ASN A 456 2.97 10.40 32.13
C ASN A 456 3.75 10.58 33.43
N GLU A 457 4.85 11.33 33.37
CA GLU A 457 5.75 11.54 34.52
C GLU A 457 5.09 12.39 35.62
N ALA A 458 4.12 13.24 35.29
CA ALA A 458 3.40 14.07 36.26
C ALA A 458 2.45 13.25 37.15
N SER A 459 1.87 12.16 36.61
CA SER A 459 0.99 11.25 37.35
C SER A 459 1.18 9.80 36.87
N PRO A 460 2.30 9.15 37.21
CA PRO A 460 2.65 7.84 36.68
C PRO A 460 1.81 6.74 37.35
N GLN A 461 0.96 6.07 36.56
CA GLN A 461 0.10 4.97 37.03
C GLN A 461 0.47 3.60 36.43
N HIS A 462 1.09 3.60 35.25
CA HIS A 462 1.47 2.40 34.50
C HIS A 462 2.88 2.58 33.94
N CYS A 463 3.69 1.52 33.99
CA CYS A 463 5.00 1.52 33.34
C CYS A 463 4.86 1.50 31.82
N LEU A 464 5.91 1.85 31.08
CA LEU A 464 5.90 1.95 29.62
C LEU A 464 5.46 0.64 28.92
N ASN A 465 5.73 -0.52 29.53
CA ASN A 465 5.24 -1.81 29.03
C ASN A 465 3.74 -2.05 29.32
N CYS A 466 3.20 -1.47 30.39
CA CYS A 466 1.79 -1.60 30.79
C CYS A 466 0.91 -0.40 30.38
N ALA A 467 1.49 0.73 29.96
CA ALA A 467 0.79 1.99 29.73
C ALA A 467 -0.32 1.90 28.68
N SER A 468 -0.25 0.92 27.78
CA SER A 468 -1.27 0.64 26.76
C SER A 468 -2.20 -0.53 27.12
N ARG A 469 -2.09 -1.14 28.31
CA ARG A 469 -3.13 -2.02 28.88
C ARG A 469 -4.31 -1.22 29.44
N GLY A 470 -4.09 0.05 29.80
CA GLY A 470 -5.04 0.90 30.52
C GLY A 470 -6.12 1.57 29.66
N THR A 471 -6.00 1.60 28.33
CA THR A 471 -7.07 2.12 27.47
C THR A 471 -7.77 0.95 26.82
N ARG A 472 -9.03 0.66 27.19
CA ARG A 472 -9.95 0.00 26.27
C ARG A 472 -9.93 0.85 24.99
N GLN A 473 -9.17 0.44 23.98
CA GLN A 473 -9.26 1.10 22.69
C GLN A 473 -10.70 0.95 22.23
N LYS A 474 -11.35 2.10 22.03
CA LYS A 474 -12.76 2.16 21.64
C LYS A 474 -12.93 1.28 20.42
N ASP A 475 -13.94 0.42 20.44
CA ASP A 475 -14.32 -0.46 19.32
C ASP A 475 -13.37 -1.63 19.03
N GLU A 476 -12.31 -1.87 19.82
CA GLU A 476 -11.39 -2.99 19.60
C GLU A 476 -11.76 -4.24 20.44
N GLN A 477 -11.77 -5.43 19.84
CA GLN A 477 -12.31 -6.66 20.44
C GLN A 477 -11.48 -7.89 20.04
N THR A 478 -11.43 -8.93 20.88
CA THR A 478 -10.78 -10.23 20.56
C THR A 478 -11.83 -11.28 20.23
N CYS A 479 -11.73 -11.90 19.06
CA CYS A 479 -12.67 -12.92 18.60
C CYS A 479 -12.60 -14.20 19.46
N ARG A 480 -13.72 -14.71 19.96
CA ARG A 480 -13.75 -15.97 20.73
C ARG A 480 -13.34 -17.20 19.91
N GLY A 481 -13.65 -17.24 18.61
CA GLY A 481 -13.30 -18.34 17.71
C GLY A 481 -11.82 -18.37 17.36
N CYS A 482 -11.38 -17.46 16.48
CA CYS A 482 -10.00 -17.46 15.98
C CYS A 482 -8.99 -16.61 16.78
N LYS A 483 -9.41 -16.04 17.92
CA LYS A 483 -8.57 -15.24 18.83
C LYS A 483 -7.89 -14.00 18.19
N ARG A 484 -8.27 -13.62 16.97
CA ARG A 484 -7.79 -12.39 16.33
C ARG A 484 -8.38 -11.14 16.98
N ARG A 485 -7.62 -10.04 17.00
CA ARG A 485 -8.16 -8.71 17.29
C ARG A 485 -8.95 -8.22 16.07
N PHE A 486 -10.02 -7.48 16.30
CA PHE A 486 -10.79 -6.82 15.26
C PHE A 486 -11.41 -5.53 15.81
N HIS A 487 -11.56 -4.55 14.93
CA HIS A 487 -12.20 -3.28 15.24
C HIS A 487 -13.64 -3.31 14.72
N GLU A 488 -14.60 -3.01 15.59
CA GLU A 488 -16.01 -2.90 15.25
C GLU A 488 -16.69 -1.92 16.20
N LYS A 489 -17.30 -0.88 15.60
CA LYS A 489 -17.99 0.18 16.33
C LYS A 489 -19.11 -0.40 17.18
N GLN A 490 -19.06 -0.15 18.49
CA GLN A 490 -20.13 -0.61 19.38
C GLN A 490 -21.30 0.39 19.35
N GLU A 491 -22.43 -0.03 18.79
CA GLU A 491 -23.68 0.73 18.85
C GLU A 491 -24.22 0.76 20.28
N LYS A 492 -24.64 1.94 20.77
CA LYS A 492 -25.24 2.11 22.10
C LYS A 492 -26.46 1.19 22.23
N GLY A 493 -26.53 0.41 23.32
CA GLY A 493 -27.64 -0.51 23.61
C GLY A 493 -27.52 -1.92 23.02
N ARG A 494 -26.56 -2.19 22.12
CA ARG A 494 -26.34 -3.55 21.57
C ARG A 494 -25.24 -4.32 22.31
N LYS A 495 -25.46 -5.63 22.47
CA LYS A 495 -24.47 -6.55 23.06
C LYS A 495 -23.18 -6.51 22.24
N ARG A 496 -22.03 -6.43 22.92
CA ARG A 496 -20.71 -6.43 22.29
C ARG A 496 -20.51 -7.72 21.50
N SER A 497 -20.02 -7.59 20.28
CA SER A 497 -19.78 -8.77 19.46
C SER A 497 -18.68 -9.66 20.04
N ARG A 498 -18.88 -10.97 19.97
CA ARG A 498 -17.91 -11.95 20.49
C ARG A 498 -17.11 -12.66 19.40
N ARG A 499 -17.46 -12.47 18.13
CA ARG A 499 -16.80 -13.09 16.97
C ARG A 499 -16.47 -12.03 15.93
N CYS A 500 -15.34 -12.15 15.27
CA CYS A 500 -14.98 -11.28 14.15
C CYS A 500 -15.87 -11.55 12.92
N PRO A 501 -15.96 -10.63 11.94
CA PRO A 501 -16.79 -10.81 10.74
C PRO A 501 -16.55 -12.14 10.01
N ASP A 502 -15.31 -12.59 9.91
CA ASP A 502 -14.98 -13.85 9.21
C ASP A 502 -15.46 -15.09 9.98
N CYS A 503 -15.49 -15.04 11.31
CA CYS A 503 -16.02 -16.10 12.15
C CYS A 503 -17.54 -15.99 12.37
N ARG A 504 -18.20 -14.96 11.82
CA ARG A 504 -19.67 -14.87 11.73
C ARG A 504 -20.19 -15.31 10.36
N ARG A 505 -19.35 -15.21 9.32
CA ARG A 505 -19.65 -15.66 7.95
C ARG A 505 -19.45 -17.16 7.73
N LYS A 506 -18.88 -17.85 8.73
CA LYS A 506 -18.87 -19.29 8.89
C LYS A 506 -19.86 -19.63 9.99
#